data_AF-B2Y8D2-F1
#
_entry.id   AF-B2Y8D2-F1
#
_cell.length_a   1.000
_cell.length_b   1.000
_cell.length_c   1.000
_cell.angle_alpha   90.00
_cell.angle_beta   90.00
_cell.angle_gamma   90.00
#
_symmetry.space_group_name_H-M   'P 1'
#
loop_
_entity.id
_entity.type
_entity.pdbx_description
1 polymer ?
#
loop_
_entity_poly.entity_id
_entity_poly.type
_entity_poly.pdbx_seq_one_letter_code
_entity_poly.pdbx_strand_id
1 'polypeptide(L)'
;MSASQSAVRSRAEAVKASRTLDYMILFTLFFIILGGYHIHFMLTGGDWDFWADWKDRRLWVTVCPIVAITFPAAVQACLWARYRIAWGATVSILGLLFGEWINRYFNFWGWTYFPMNFVWPATFIPSAIFLDCVLVLSNSFTLTAIVGGMGWGLLFYPSNWPMTAPLHLPIEYNGMMFTVADLSGYLYVRTGTPEYIRMVEKGTLRTY
;
A
#
# COMPACT_ATOMS: atom_id res chain seq x y z
N MET A 1 -35.57 -18.29 -38.90
CA MET A 1 -34.97 -17.01 -38.45
C MET A 1 -35.26 -16.87 -36.97
N SER A 2 -34.28 -17.09 -36.11
CA SER A 2 -34.47 -16.87 -34.67
C SER A 2 -34.46 -15.36 -34.44
N ALA A 3 -35.61 -14.78 -34.13
CA ALA A 3 -35.67 -13.41 -33.64
C ALA A 3 -35.04 -13.41 -32.25
N SER A 4 -33.82 -12.91 -32.13
CA SER A 4 -33.16 -12.77 -30.83
C SER A 4 -34.02 -11.91 -29.91
N GLN A 5 -34.57 -12.51 -28.85
CA GLN A 5 -35.30 -11.78 -27.82
C GLN A 5 -34.32 -10.91 -27.04
N SER A 6 -34.54 -9.60 -27.02
CA SER A 6 -33.65 -8.63 -26.39
C SER A 6 -34.03 -8.42 -24.91
N ALA A 7 -33.03 -8.36 -24.03
CA ALA A 7 -33.20 -8.00 -22.62
C ALA A 7 -33.53 -6.51 -22.41
N VAL A 8 -33.37 -5.68 -23.44
CA VAL A 8 -33.56 -4.22 -23.40
C VAL A 8 -34.42 -3.76 -24.58
N ARG A 9 -35.13 -2.63 -24.39
CA ARG A 9 -36.08 -2.09 -25.37
C ARG A 9 -35.45 -1.09 -26.34
N SER A 10 -34.26 -0.56 -26.03
CA SER A 10 -33.53 0.37 -26.90
C SER A 10 -32.01 0.27 -26.76
N ARG A 11 -31.28 0.78 -27.75
CA ARG A 11 -29.80 0.90 -27.69
C ARG A 11 -29.35 1.80 -26.54
N ALA A 12 -30.06 2.89 -26.27
CA ALA A 12 -29.74 3.79 -25.17
C ALA A 12 -29.87 3.09 -23.81
N GLU A 13 -30.91 2.28 -23.65
CA GLU A 13 -31.12 1.45 -22.46
C GLU A 13 -30.01 0.40 -22.29
N ALA A 14 -29.57 -0.23 -23.38
CA ALA A 14 -28.45 -1.17 -23.37
C ALA A 14 -27.15 -0.53 -22.84
N VAL A 15 -26.81 0.66 -23.36
CA VAL A 15 -25.60 1.39 -22.94
C VAL A 15 -25.72 1.84 -21.50
N LYS A 16 -26.88 2.38 -21.09
CA LYS A 16 -27.11 2.81 -19.71
C LYS A 16 -26.96 1.64 -18.73
N ALA A 17 -27.62 0.51 -19.01
CA ALA A 17 -27.52 -0.67 -18.17
C ALA A 17 -26.08 -1.19 -18.05
N SER A 18 -25.34 -1.25 -19.18
CA SER A 18 -23.92 -1.63 -19.18
C SER A 18 -23.07 -0.71 -18.31
N ARG A 19 -23.26 0.61 -18.40
CA ARG A 19 -22.50 1.58 -17.60
C ARG A 19 -22.87 1.53 -16.12
N THR A 20 -24.13 1.28 -15.79
CA THR A 20 -24.53 1.07 -14.39
C THR A 20 -23.86 -0.16 -13.81
N LEU A 21 -23.77 -1.26 -14.59
CA LEU A 21 -23.02 -2.45 -14.19
C LEU A 21 -21.53 -2.16 -14.01
N ASP A 22 -20.90 -1.37 -14.89
CA ASP A 22 -19.50 -0.96 -14.72
C ASP A 22 -19.28 -0.34 -13.34
N TYR A 23 -20.12 0.62 -12.93
CA TYR A 23 -20.00 1.26 -11.61
C TYR A 23 -20.24 0.31 -10.44
N MET A 24 -21.24 -0.57 -10.53
CA MET A 24 -21.51 -1.55 -9.49
C MET A 24 -20.34 -2.51 -9.31
N ILE A 25 -19.80 -3.03 -10.42
CA ILE A 25 -18.65 -3.93 -10.42
C ILE A 25 -17.42 -3.22 -9.85
N LEU A 26 -17.13 -2.00 -10.30
CA LEU A 26 -16.00 -1.20 -9.81
C LEU A 26 -16.10 -0.97 -8.30
N PHE A 27 -17.27 -0.55 -7.82
CA PHE A 27 -17.50 -0.30 -6.40
C PHE A 27 -17.31 -1.56 -5.57
N THR A 28 -17.95 -2.67 -5.97
CA THR A 28 -17.85 -3.94 -5.25
C THR A 28 -16.42 -4.48 -5.25
N LEU A 29 -15.75 -4.47 -6.41
CA LEU A 29 -14.37 -4.95 -6.53
C LEU A 29 -13.41 -4.11 -5.69
N PHE A 30 -13.57 -2.78 -5.67
CA PHE A 30 -12.75 -1.90 -4.83
C PHE A 30 -12.84 -2.25 -3.35
N PHE A 31 -14.05 -2.40 -2.79
CA PHE A 31 -14.21 -2.69 -1.36
C PHE A 31 -13.82 -4.12 -0.97
N ILE A 32 -14.01 -5.10 -1.86
CA ILE A 32 -13.54 -6.47 -1.62
C ILE A 32 -12.02 -6.52 -1.58
N ILE A 33 -11.35 -5.90 -2.57
CA ILE A 33 -9.89 -5.82 -2.61
C ILE A 33 -9.37 -5.05 -1.39
N LEU A 34 -9.96 -3.89 -1.07
CA LEU A 34 -9.60 -3.12 0.12
C LEU A 34 -9.67 -3.98 1.37
N GLY A 35 -10.80 -4.63 1.64
CA GLY A 35 -11.00 -5.39 2.87
C GLY A 35 -10.00 -6.54 2.99
N GLY A 36 -9.88 -7.36 1.94
CA GLY A 36 -8.96 -8.49 1.94
C GLY A 36 -7.49 -8.06 2.00
N TYR A 37 -7.12 -7.06 1.22
CA TYR A 37 -5.75 -6.61 1.13
C TYR A 37 -5.29 -5.88 2.39
N HIS A 38 -6.15 -5.03 2.96
CA HIS A 38 -5.84 -4.32 4.19
C HIS A 38 -5.64 -5.30 5.35
N ILE A 39 -6.49 -6.33 5.50
CA ILE A 39 -6.29 -7.37 6.53
C ILE A 39 -4.96 -8.10 6.32
N HIS A 40 -4.69 -8.56 5.09
CA HIS A 40 -3.45 -9.26 4.78
C HIS A 40 -2.21 -8.41 5.09
N PHE A 41 -2.20 -7.16 4.62
CA PHE A 41 -1.07 -6.26 4.83
C PHE A 41 -0.91 -5.90 6.30
N MET A 42 -2.01 -5.59 6.99
CA MET A 42 -2.03 -5.27 8.42
C MET A 42 -1.41 -6.39 9.26
N LEU A 43 -1.70 -7.66 8.95
CA LEU A 43 -1.22 -8.80 9.72
C LEU A 43 0.22 -9.22 9.39
N THR A 44 0.81 -8.71 8.31
CA THR A 44 2.12 -9.17 7.81
C THR A 44 3.18 -8.07 7.76
N GLY A 45 2.84 -6.89 7.26
CA GLY A 45 3.70 -5.71 7.18
C GLY A 45 3.20 -4.50 7.98
N GLY A 46 2.00 -4.61 8.58
CA GLY A 46 1.30 -3.50 9.21
C GLY A 46 2.05 -2.88 10.38
N ASP A 47 2.79 -3.66 11.16
CA ASP A 47 3.50 -3.15 12.34
C ASP A 47 4.56 -2.10 11.97
N TRP A 48 5.29 -2.29 10.88
CA TRP A 48 6.22 -1.28 10.35
C TRP A 48 5.48 -0.10 9.69
N ASP A 49 4.27 -0.34 9.20
CA ASP A 49 3.47 0.67 8.55
C ASP A 49 2.78 1.63 9.54
N PHE A 50 2.47 1.15 10.75
CA PHE A 50 1.81 1.94 11.79
C PHE A 50 2.66 3.09 12.32
N TRP A 51 3.97 2.90 12.48
CA TRP A 51 4.78 3.81 13.30
C TRP A 51 5.96 4.38 12.52
N ALA A 52 6.20 5.67 12.65
CA ALA A 52 7.35 6.31 12.00
C ALA A 52 8.69 5.80 12.56
N ASP A 53 8.77 5.48 13.85
CA ASP A 53 9.98 4.92 14.46
C ASP A 53 10.25 3.46 14.03
N TRP A 54 9.32 2.79 13.36
CA TRP A 54 9.54 1.45 12.82
C TRP A 54 10.02 1.46 11.37
N LYS A 55 9.92 2.59 10.67
CA LYS A 55 10.26 2.72 9.23
C LYS A 55 11.77 2.79 9.01
N ASP A 56 12.44 1.66 9.24
CA ASP A 56 13.90 1.53 9.19
C ASP A 56 14.44 1.17 7.81
N ARG A 57 15.76 1.06 7.73
CA ARG A 57 16.49 0.84 6.47
C ARG A 57 16.67 -0.63 6.10
N ARG A 58 16.24 -1.57 6.96
CA ARG A 58 16.42 -3.00 6.72
C ARG A 58 15.10 -3.75 6.68
N LEU A 59 14.31 -3.71 7.74
CA LEU A 59 13.14 -4.58 7.86
C LEU A 59 11.93 -3.98 7.16
N TRP A 60 11.64 -2.69 7.37
CA TRP A 60 10.56 -2.00 6.66
C TRP A 60 10.73 -2.03 5.14
N VAL A 61 11.94 -1.73 4.64
CA VAL A 61 12.25 -1.77 3.20
C VAL A 61 12.22 -3.17 2.58
N THR A 62 12.30 -4.22 3.41
CA THR A 62 12.29 -5.61 2.94
C THR A 62 10.89 -6.19 3.03
N VAL A 63 10.29 -6.16 4.22
CA VAL A 63 9.01 -6.80 4.51
C VAL A 63 7.90 -6.14 3.70
N CYS A 64 7.76 -4.81 3.77
CA CYS A 64 6.61 -4.13 3.22
C CYS A 64 6.48 -4.33 1.69
N PRO A 65 7.54 -4.18 0.87
CA PRO A 65 7.44 -4.50 -0.56
C PRO A 65 7.10 -5.96 -0.86
N ILE A 66 7.67 -6.92 -0.11
CA ILE A 66 7.43 -8.35 -0.32
C ILE A 66 5.96 -8.70 -0.07
N VAL A 67 5.39 -8.22 1.04
CA VAL A 67 4.01 -8.57 1.40
C VAL A 67 2.99 -7.77 0.59
N ALA A 68 3.32 -6.52 0.22
CA ALA A 68 2.44 -5.63 -0.52
C ALA A 68 2.27 -6.01 -2.01
N ILE A 69 3.21 -6.72 -2.64
CA ILE A 69 3.08 -7.06 -4.07
C ILE A 69 2.01 -8.13 -4.35
N THR A 70 1.58 -8.86 -3.31
CA THR A 70 0.70 -10.04 -3.40
C THR A 70 -0.65 -9.75 -4.08
N PHE A 71 -1.43 -8.81 -3.55
CA PHE A 71 -2.73 -8.42 -4.10
C PHE A 71 -2.62 -7.72 -5.46
N PRO A 72 -1.72 -6.74 -5.66
CA PRO A 72 -1.42 -6.20 -6.98
C PRO A 72 -1.23 -7.27 -8.06
N ALA A 73 -0.39 -8.28 -7.80
CA ALA A 73 -0.15 -9.38 -8.74
C ALA A 73 -1.41 -10.22 -8.99
N ALA A 74 -2.16 -10.56 -7.94
CA ALA A 74 -3.40 -11.33 -8.06
C ALA A 74 -4.49 -10.59 -8.86
N VAL A 75 -4.67 -9.29 -8.58
CA VAL A 75 -5.65 -8.45 -9.26
C VAL A 75 -5.24 -8.20 -10.71
N GLN A 76 -3.95 -7.96 -10.98
CA GLN A 76 -3.43 -7.89 -12.35
C GLN A 76 -3.70 -9.19 -13.11
N ALA A 77 -3.46 -10.35 -12.51
CA ALA A 77 -3.69 -11.64 -13.16
C ALA A 77 -5.16 -11.79 -13.60
N CYS A 78 -6.13 -11.35 -12.79
CA CYS A 78 -7.55 -11.39 -13.13
C CYS A 78 -7.94 -10.33 -14.16
N LEU A 79 -7.63 -9.05 -13.89
CA LEU A 79 -8.09 -7.92 -14.68
C LEU A 79 -7.43 -7.84 -16.05
N TRP A 80 -6.11 -8.09 -16.11
CA TRP A 80 -5.38 -8.04 -17.38
C TRP A 80 -5.70 -9.24 -18.27
N ALA A 81 -5.72 -10.45 -17.72
CA ALA A 81 -5.90 -11.67 -18.52
C ALA A 81 -7.32 -11.80 -19.10
N ARG A 82 -8.34 -11.25 -18.43
CA ARG A 82 -9.74 -11.36 -18.85
C ARG A 82 -10.26 -10.13 -19.57
N TYR A 83 -9.88 -8.94 -19.11
CA TYR A 83 -10.51 -7.68 -19.53
C TYR A 83 -9.53 -6.67 -20.13
N ARG A 84 -8.22 -6.98 -20.18
CA ARG A 84 -7.16 -6.05 -20.61
C ARG A 84 -7.21 -4.72 -19.85
N ILE A 85 -7.65 -4.79 -18.60
CA ILE A 85 -7.71 -3.65 -17.69
C ILE A 85 -6.34 -3.48 -17.03
N ALA A 86 -5.80 -2.27 -17.14
CA ALA A 86 -4.41 -1.92 -16.90
C ALA A 86 -4.12 -1.25 -15.54
N TRP A 87 -5.05 -1.28 -14.60
CA TRP A 87 -4.94 -0.56 -13.31
C TRP A 87 -5.00 -1.50 -12.10
N GLY A 88 -4.63 -2.77 -12.27
CA GLY A 88 -4.77 -3.80 -11.25
C GLY A 88 -3.91 -3.58 -10.01
N ALA A 89 -2.66 -3.17 -10.18
CA ALA A 89 -1.79 -2.83 -9.06
C ALA A 89 -2.24 -1.53 -8.40
N THR A 90 -2.56 -0.52 -9.21
CA THR A 90 -2.96 0.80 -8.76
C THR A 90 -4.23 0.77 -7.92
N VAL A 91 -5.28 0.07 -8.35
CA VAL A 91 -6.53 -0.02 -7.55
C VAL A 91 -6.30 -0.75 -6.22
N SER A 92 -5.42 -1.74 -6.21
CA SER A 92 -5.09 -2.48 -4.99
C SER A 92 -4.42 -1.56 -3.97
N ILE A 93 -3.39 -0.80 -4.39
CA ILE A 93 -2.71 0.15 -3.51
C ILE A 93 -3.61 1.32 -3.09
N LEU A 94 -4.43 1.85 -4.00
CA LEU A 94 -5.37 2.91 -3.64
C LEU A 94 -6.41 2.42 -2.62
N GLY A 95 -6.88 1.17 -2.74
CA GLY A 95 -7.75 0.54 -1.75
C GLY A 95 -7.07 0.43 -0.39
N LEU A 96 -5.83 -0.09 -0.35
CA LEU A 96 -5.05 -0.19 0.88
C LEU A 96 -4.87 1.17 1.55
N LEU A 97 -4.35 2.16 0.81
CA LEU A 97 -4.10 3.50 1.33
C LEU A 97 -5.38 4.19 1.79
N PHE A 98 -6.51 4.01 1.09
CA PHE A 98 -7.78 4.57 1.52
C PHE A 98 -8.22 3.98 2.87
N GLY A 99 -8.11 2.66 3.04
CA GLY A 99 -8.42 1.99 4.31
C GLY A 99 -7.48 2.42 5.44
N GLU A 100 -6.19 2.50 5.16
CA GLU A 100 -5.17 2.95 6.11
C GLU A 100 -5.42 4.41 6.53
N TRP A 101 -5.52 5.34 5.59
CA TRP A 101 -5.72 6.76 5.90
C TRP A 101 -6.99 7.03 6.71
N ILE A 102 -8.11 6.36 6.40
CA ILE A 102 -9.33 6.41 7.21
C ILE A 102 -9.02 5.98 8.64
N ASN A 103 -8.35 4.83 8.80
CA ASN A 103 -8.04 4.30 10.12
C ASN A 103 -7.05 5.19 10.90
N ARG A 104 -6.00 5.70 10.25
CA ARG A 104 -5.01 6.57 10.89
C ARG A 104 -5.63 7.88 11.33
N TYR A 105 -6.47 8.49 10.50
CA TYR A 105 -7.06 9.77 10.81
C TYR A 105 -8.16 9.67 11.87
N PHE A 106 -9.13 8.78 11.70
CA PHE A 106 -10.30 8.73 12.60
C PHE A 106 -10.05 7.94 13.88
N ASN A 107 -9.21 6.88 13.86
CA ASN A 107 -8.93 6.07 15.05
C ASN A 107 -7.61 6.48 15.72
N PHE A 108 -6.47 6.37 15.03
CA PHE A 108 -5.17 6.65 15.66
C PHE A 108 -5.08 8.10 16.13
N TRP A 109 -5.41 9.06 15.26
CA TRP A 109 -5.47 10.47 15.64
C TRP A 109 -6.79 10.83 16.33
N GLY A 110 -7.93 10.59 15.69
CA GLY A 110 -9.23 11.09 16.15
C GLY A 110 -9.72 10.52 17.49
N TRP A 111 -9.39 9.25 17.79
CA TRP A 111 -9.83 8.60 19.02
C TRP A 111 -8.71 8.44 20.06
N THR A 112 -7.48 8.15 19.61
CA THR A 112 -6.35 7.85 20.51
C THR A 112 -5.25 8.91 20.51
N TYR A 113 -5.43 10.01 19.76
CA TYR A 113 -4.60 11.23 19.79
C TYR A 113 -3.12 11.03 19.42
N PHE A 114 -2.78 9.98 18.67
CA PHE A 114 -1.45 9.84 18.08
C PHE A 114 -1.26 10.82 16.92
N PRO A 115 -0.17 11.61 16.89
CA PRO A 115 0.05 12.58 15.83
C PRO A 115 0.11 11.97 14.44
N MET A 116 -0.47 12.66 13.46
CA MET A 116 -0.52 12.14 12.09
C MET A 116 0.87 11.96 11.46
N ASN A 117 1.84 12.81 11.82
CA ASN A 117 3.24 12.65 11.39
C ASN A 117 3.96 11.46 12.05
N PHE A 118 3.38 10.86 13.08
CA PHE A 118 3.90 9.65 13.71
C PHE A 118 3.28 8.37 13.12
N VAL A 119 2.00 8.42 12.70
CA VAL A 119 1.22 7.23 12.33
C VAL A 119 0.86 7.13 10.85
N TRP A 120 1.57 7.85 9.98
CA TRP A 120 1.29 7.87 8.54
C TRP A 120 1.64 6.54 7.85
N PRO A 121 0.85 6.12 6.83
CA PRO A 121 1.09 4.89 6.08
C PRO A 121 2.11 5.07 4.95
N ALA A 122 2.87 4.02 4.65
CA ALA A 122 3.83 4.01 3.56
C ALA A 122 3.15 4.09 2.20
N THR A 123 3.72 4.86 1.27
CA THR A 123 3.21 4.94 -0.11
C THR A 123 3.80 3.85 -0.99
N PHE A 124 2.93 3.21 -1.77
CA PHE A 124 3.29 2.27 -2.83
C PHE A 124 2.82 2.74 -4.21
N ILE A 125 2.30 3.97 -4.31
CA ILE A 125 1.69 4.47 -5.54
C ILE A 125 2.69 4.44 -6.72
N PRO A 126 3.94 4.93 -6.58
CA PRO A 126 4.90 4.87 -7.68
C PRO A 126 5.24 3.44 -8.10
N SER A 127 5.40 2.53 -7.12
CA SER A 127 5.66 1.11 -7.37
C SER A 127 4.50 0.44 -8.13
N ALA A 128 3.25 0.75 -7.78
CA ALA A 128 2.07 0.21 -8.45
C ALA A 128 1.90 0.73 -9.88
N ILE A 129 2.09 2.02 -10.10
CA ILE A 129 2.05 2.59 -11.45
C ILE A 129 3.13 1.93 -12.31
N PHE A 130 4.35 1.79 -11.79
CA PHE A 130 5.44 1.13 -12.51
C PHE A 130 5.08 -0.32 -12.88
N LEU A 131 4.54 -1.09 -11.93
CA LEU A 131 4.14 -2.48 -12.14
C LEU A 131 3.04 -2.62 -13.20
N ASP A 132 2.03 -1.76 -13.17
CA ASP A 132 0.97 -1.69 -14.19
C ASP A 132 1.55 -1.30 -15.57
N CYS A 133 2.40 -0.27 -15.63
CA CYS A 133 3.03 0.18 -16.88
C CYS A 133 3.88 -0.93 -17.54
N VAL A 134 4.69 -1.66 -16.76
CA VAL A 134 5.47 -2.78 -17.29
C VAL A 134 4.57 -3.84 -17.91
N LEU A 135 3.43 -4.17 -17.26
CA LEU A 135 2.48 -5.14 -17.79
C LEU A 135 1.80 -4.65 -19.08
N VAL A 136 1.42 -3.37 -19.14
CA VAL A 136 0.81 -2.78 -20.34
C VAL A 136 1.77 -2.77 -21.51
N LEU A 137 3.01 -2.34 -21.29
CA LEU A 137 4.01 -2.18 -22.36
C LEU A 137 4.53 -3.52 -22.88
N SER A 138 4.73 -4.50 -21.99
CA SER A 138 5.29 -5.80 -22.37
C SER A 138 4.24 -6.85 -22.71
N ASN A 139 3.02 -6.71 -22.20
CA ASN A 139 1.96 -7.73 -22.25
C ASN A 139 2.44 -9.12 -21.76
N SER A 140 3.43 -9.17 -20.87
CA SER A 140 4.07 -10.41 -20.42
C SER A 140 4.14 -10.46 -18.90
N PHE A 141 3.45 -11.42 -18.29
CA PHE A 141 3.52 -11.64 -16.84
C PHE A 141 4.93 -12.01 -16.38
N THR A 142 5.70 -12.74 -17.19
CA THR A 142 7.09 -13.11 -16.86
C THR A 142 7.98 -11.87 -16.81
N LEU A 143 7.83 -10.95 -17.77
CA LEU A 143 8.61 -9.72 -17.78
C LEU A 143 8.19 -8.80 -16.62
N THR A 144 6.88 -8.69 -16.35
CA THR A 144 6.36 -7.96 -15.18
C THR A 144 6.86 -8.55 -13.86
N ALA A 145 6.95 -9.87 -13.72
CA ALA A 145 7.46 -10.49 -12.51
C ALA A 145 8.92 -10.13 -12.24
N ILE A 146 9.76 -10.08 -13.29
CA ILE A 146 11.19 -9.77 -13.16
C ILE A 146 11.40 -8.26 -13.04
N VAL A 147 11.03 -7.50 -14.07
CA VAL A 147 11.31 -6.05 -14.15
C VAL A 147 10.38 -5.27 -13.24
N GLY A 148 9.09 -5.60 -13.29
CA GLY A 148 8.08 -4.98 -12.43
C GLY A 148 8.30 -5.31 -10.95
N GLY A 149 8.63 -6.56 -10.62
CA GLY A 149 8.99 -6.97 -9.26
C GLY A 149 10.24 -6.28 -8.73
N MET A 150 11.29 -6.14 -9.55
CA MET A 150 12.50 -5.40 -9.18
C MET A 150 12.20 -3.91 -8.98
N GLY A 151 11.48 -3.28 -9.91
CA GLY A 151 11.08 -1.88 -9.80
C GLY A 151 10.18 -1.63 -8.59
N TRP A 152 9.27 -2.55 -8.27
CA TRP A 152 8.39 -2.46 -7.11
C TRP A 152 9.17 -2.29 -5.80
N GLY A 153 10.19 -3.13 -5.58
CA GLY A 153 11.04 -3.07 -4.40
C GLY A 153 11.95 -1.83 -4.40
N LEU A 154 12.61 -1.53 -5.53
CA LEU A 154 13.57 -0.43 -5.62
C LEU A 154 12.93 0.95 -5.50
N LEU A 155 11.69 1.12 -5.96
CA LEU A 155 10.96 2.39 -5.89
C LEU A 155 10.35 2.67 -4.51
N PHE A 156 10.27 1.65 -3.64
CA PHE A 156 9.62 1.78 -2.34
C PHE A 156 10.31 2.83 -1.45
N TYR A 157 11.61 2.68 -1.16
CA TYR A 157 12.29 3.61 -0.27
C TYR A 157 12.41 5.03 -0.86
N PRO A 158 12.79 5.22 -2.14
CA PRO A 158 12.83 6.55 -2.76
C PRO A 158 11.48 7.26 -2.77
N SER A 159 10.37 6.53 -2.96
CA SER A 159 9.03 7.14 -2.96
C SER A 159 8.57 7.60 -1.58
N ASN A 160 9.03 6.94 -0.52
CA ASN A 160 8.70 7.31 0.86
C ASN A 160 9.70 8.29 1.48
N TRP A 161 10.91 8.38 0.94
CA TRP A 161 11.98 9.23 1.46
C TRP A 161 11.55 10.69 1.72
N PRO A 162 10.77 11.37 0.85
CA PRO A 162 10.31 12.72 1.11
C PRO A 162 9.49 12.88 2.40
N MET A 163 8.78 11.83 2.82
CA MET A 163 8.00 11.81 4.06
C MET A 163 8.84 11.39 5.27
N THR A 164 9.76 10.44 5.11
CA THR A 164 10.61 9.96 6.21
C THR A 164 11.75 10.89 6.54
N ALA A 165 12.33 11.59 5.56
CA ALA A 165 13.57 12.34 5.73
C ALA A 165 13.53 13.40 6.85
N PRO A 166 12.46 14.21 6.99
CA PRO A 166 12.36 15.17 8.09
C PRO A 166 12.37 14.49 9.47
N LEU A 167 11.89 13.25 9.56
CA LEU A 167 11.83 12.49 10.81
C LEU A 167 13.17 11.83 11.19
N HIS A 168 14.13 11.80 10.26
CA HIS A 168 15.48 11.28 10.49
C HIS A 168 16.47 12.37 10.94
N LEU A 169 16.01 13.60 11.14
CA LEU A 169 16.87 14.66 11.67
C LEU A 169 17.34 14.30 13.09
N PRO A 170 18.64 14.43 13.37
CA PRO A 170 19.19 14.13 14.68
C PRO A 170 18.84 15.23 15.68
N ILE A 171 18.53 14.81 16.91
CA ILE A 171 18.23 15.69 18.05
C ILE A 171 18.95 15.14 19.27
N GLU A 172 19.51 16.04 20.09
CA GLU A 172 19.98 15.69 21.42
C GLU A 172 18.83 15.82 22.43
N TYR A 173 18.48 14.74 23.11
CA TYR A 173 17.45 14.71 24.13
C TYR A 173 18.02 14.05 25.39
N ASN A 174 18.11 14.82 26.49
CA ASN A 174 18.69 14.38 27.77
C ASN A 174 20.10 13.76 27.62
N GLY A 175 20.96 14.34 26.78
CA GLY A 175 22.34 13.88 26.58
C GLY A 175 22.50 12.63 25.68
N MET A 176 21.42 12.17 25.04
CA MET A 176 21.44 11.08 24.06
C MET A 176 20.98 11.59 22.69
N MET A 177 21.54 11.02 21.63
CA MET A 177 21.12 11.29 20.26
C MET A 177 19.87 10.46 19.94
N PHE A 178 18.84 11.12 19.45
CA PHE A 178 17.62 10.53 18.89
C PHE A 178 17.41 11.03 17.47
N THR A 179 16.65 10.30 16.66
CA THR A 179 15.96 10.91 15.52
C THR A 179 14.64 11.54 15.99
N VAL A 180 14.08 12.46 15.22
CA VAL A 180 12.71 12.97 15.47
C VAL A 180 11.69 11.82 15.52
N ALA A 181 11.86 10.77 14.71
CA ALA A 181 11.02 9.57 14.73
C ALA A 181 11.10 8.85 16.08
N ASP A 182 12.33 8.55 16.56
CA ASP A 182 12.52 7.87 17.84
C ASP A 182 11.98 8.71 19.00
N LEU A 183 12.20 10.03 18.98
CA LEU A 183 11.66 10.93 19.99
C LEU A 183 10.12 10.95 19.98
N SER A 184 9.49 10.89 18.81
CA SER A 184 8.03 10.76 18.72
C SER A 184 7.55 9.44 19.34
N GLY A 185 8.22 8.33 19.06
CA GLY A 185 7.92 7.03 19.68
C GLY A 185 8.16 6.99 21.19
N TYR A 186 9.06 7.83 21.69
CA TYR A 186 9.34 8.00 23.12
C TYR A 186 8.28 8.87 23.83
N LEU A 187 7.88 10.00 23.22
CA LEU A 187 6.94 10.96 23.81
C LEU A 187 5.48 10.48 23.76
N TYR A 188 5.06 9.86 22.67
CA TYR A 188 3.70 9.39 22.49
C TYR A 188 3.59 7.94 22.97
N VAL A 189 3.27 7.79 24.27
CA VAL A 189 3.27 6.51 24.98
C VAL A 189 2.30 5.53 24.34
N ARG A 190 2.84 4.38 23.91
CA ARG A 190 2.06 3.25 23.41
C ARG A 190 2.04 2.15 24.47
N THR A 191 0.91 2.01 25.17
CA THR A 191 0.78 1.13 26.35
C THR A 191 1.07 -0.34 26.07
N GLY A 192 0.73 -0.82 24.87
CA GLY A 192 0.90 -2.22 24.47
C GLY A 192 2.09 -2.49 23.53
N THR A 193 2.87 -1.47 23.15
CA THR A 193 3.97 -1.62 22.18
C THR A 193 5.27 -0.99 22.69
N PRO A 194 5.96 -1.66 23.63
CA PRO A 194 7.22 -1.18 24.19
C PRO A 194 8.37 -1.22 23.18
N GLU A 195 9.45 -0.48 23.42
CA GLU A 195 10.56 -0.33 22.44
C GLU A 195 11.14 -1.67 21.96
N TYR A 196 11.29 -2.66 22.85
CA TYR A 196 11.98 -3.91 22.51
C TYR A 196 11.23 -4.79 21.51
N ILE A 197 9.91 -4.59 21.31
CA ILE A 197 9.16 -5.32 20.27
C ILE A 197 9.46 -4.79 18.87
N ARG A 198 10.05 -3.59 18.78
CA ARG A 198 10.39 -2.97 17.52
C ARG A 198 11.48 -3.76 16.81
N MET A 199 11.13 -4.29 15.64
CA MET A 199 12.04 -4.99 14.75
C MET A 199 12.63 -4.00 13.74
N VAL A 200 13.72 -3.33 14.13
CA VAL A 200 14.49 -2.42 13.26
C VAL A 200 15.95 -2.86 13.15
N GLU A 201 16.67 -2.24 12.23
CA GLU A 201 18.12 -2.34 12.15
C GLU A 201 18.81 -2.00 13.50
N LYS A 202 19.68 -2.90 13.98
CA LYS A 202 20.48 -2.73 15.20
C LYS A 202 21.99 -2.91 14.94
N GLY A 203 22.40 -2.85 13.67
CA GLY A 203 23.76 -3.14 13.22
C GLY A 203 24.12 -4.64 13.28
N THR A 204 25.11 -5.04 12.48
CA THR A 204 25.78 -6.34 12.58
C THR A 204 27.26 -6.17 12.28
N LEU A 205 28.11 -7.09 12.75
CA LEU A 205 29.56 -7.07 12.46
C LEU A 205 29.91 -7.27 10.98
N ARG A 206 28.92 -7.49 10.11
CA ARG A 206 29.09 -7.76 8.67
C ARG A 206 28.44 -6.69 7.78
N THR A 207 27.88 -5.65 8.39
CA THR A 207 27.21 -4.56 7.67
C THR A 207 28.20 -3.40 7.50
N TYR A 208 28.21 -2.79 6.31
CA TYR A 208 29.08 -1.68 5.93
C TYR A 208 28.25 -0.47 5.50
#